data_AF-A0AAJ5UTQ9-F1
#
_entry.id   AF-A0AAJ5UTQ9-F1
#
_cell.length_a   1.000
_cell.length_b   1.000
_cell.length_c   1.000
_cell.angle_alpha   90.00
_cell.angle_beta   90.00
_cell.angle_gamma   90.00
#
_symmetry.space_group_name_H-M   'P 1'
#
loop_
_entity.id
_entity.type
_entity.pdbx_description
1 polymer ?
#
loop_
_entity_poly.entity_id
_entity_poly.type
_entity_poly.pdbx_seq_one_letter_code
_entity_poly.pdbx_strand_id
1 'polypeptide(L)'
;MSHINKHLAHTLEQQHKRSVRGLFLKIEELNNACTELRKRLEPRVNLTLYKNAIDYVNQFVSHTSILNLKFITNTQNLEVAVLHALLLSYILENEDDHSFEYEDRLLQDYVQQIFTLNDHARTLFMNHRGKMLTSIQKQST
;
A
#
# COMPACT_ATOMS: atom_id res chain seq x y z
N MET A 1 10.24 -39.82 -24.44
CA MET A 1 9.80 -39.28 -23.14
C MET A 1 10.21 -37.83 -22.86
N SER A 2 10.97 -37.14 -23.73
CA SER A 2 11.42 -35.73 -23.49
C SER A 2 10.34 -34.64 -23.74
N HIS A 3 9.43 -34.85 -24.70
CA HIS A 3 8.44 -33.82 -25.09
C HIS A 3 7.33 -33.56 -24.06
N ILE A 4 6.97 -34.57 -23.25
CA ILE A 4 5.94 -34.45 -22.21
C ILE A 4 6.43 -33.53 -21.09
N ASN A 5 7.70 -33.65 -20.70
CA ASN A 5 8.32 -32.78 -19.69
C ASN A 5 8.45 -31.33 -20.17
N LYS A 6 8.72 -31.12 -21.46
CA LYS A 6 8.80 -29.76 -22.03
C LYS A 6 7.44 -29.05 -22.09
N HIS A 7 6.38 -29.79 -22.43
CA HIS A 7 5.03 -29.24 -22.46
C HIS A 7 4.51 -28.95 -21.04
N LEU A 8 4.75 -29.86 -20.08
CA LEU A 8 4.40 -29.66 -18.68
C LEU A 8 5.13 -28.46 -18.08
N ALA A 9 6.44 -28.34 -18.30
CA ALA A 9 7.23 -27.20 -17.83
C ALA A 9 6.71 -25.87 -18.38
N HIS A 10 6.40 -25.82 -19.68
CA HIS A 10 5.84 -24.62 -20.31
C HIS A 10 4.46 -24.25 -19.75
N THR A 11 3.59 -25.23 -19.47
CA THR A 11 2.29 -24.98 -18.83
C THR A 11 2.45 -24.45 -17.41
N LEU A 12 3.37 -25.01 -16.62
CA LEU A 12 3.68 -24.52 -15.27
C LEU A 12 4.22 -23.07 -15.30
N GLU A 13 5.11 -22.76 -16.24
CA GLU A 13 5.61 -21.39 -16.44
C GLU A 13 4.48 -20.42 -16.81
N GLN A 14 3.56 -20.81 -17.69
CA GLN A 14 2.43 -19.99 -18.06
C GLN A 14 1.46 -19.77 -16.89
N GLN A 15 1.19 -20.81 -16.11
CA GLN A 15 0.37 -20.70 -14.90
C GLN A 15 1.03 -19.77 -13.87
N HIS A 16 2.34 -19.92 -13.65
CA HIS A 16 3.09 -19.04 -12.77
C HIS A 16 3.04 -17.57 -13.24
N LYS A 17 3.29 -17.31 -14.54
CA LYS A 17 3.19 -15.96 -15.13
C LYS A 17 1.79 -15.35 -14.94
N ARG A 18 0.73 -16.14 -15.12
CA ARG A 18 -0.66 -15.68 -14.91
C ARG A 18 -0.92 -15.36 -13.45
N SER A 19 -0.47 -16.21 -12.52
CA SER A 19 -0.59 -15.98 -11.08
C SER A 19 0.14 -14.71 -10.64
N VAL A 20 1.37 -14.52 -11.09
CA VAL A 20 2.18 -13.34 -10.80
C VAL A 20 1.53 -12.06 -11.34
N ARG A 21 1.01 -12.10 -12.58
CA ARG A 21 0.26 -10.97 -13.14
C ARG A 21 -1.00 -10.66 -12.32
N GLY A 22 -1.73 -11.68 -11.87
CA GLY A 22 -2.90 -11.52 -11.00
C GLY A 22 -2.55 -10.81 -9.69
N LEU A 23 -1.42 -11.18 -9.08
CA LEU A 23 -0.91 -10.51 -7.87
C LEU A 23 -0.64 -9.01 -8.12
N PHE A 24 0.09 -8.66 -9.18
CA PHE A 24 0.40 -7.27 -9.49
C PHE A 24 -0.85 -6.43 -9.76
N LEU A 25 -1.83 -6.98 -10.49
CA LEU A 25 -3.12 -6.32 -10.71
C LEU A 25 -3.86 -6.10 -9.39
N LYS A 26 -3.85 -7.09 -8.49
CA LYS A 26 -4.50 -6.96 -7.18
C LYS A 26 -3.84 -5.91 -6.28
N ILE A 27 -2.51 -5.80 -6.34
CA ILE A 27 -1.76 -4.73 -5.65
C ILE A 27 -2.17 -3.36 -6.21
N GLU A 28 -2.24 -3.23 -7.53
CA GLU A 28 -2.67 -2.00 -8.21
C GLU A 28 -4.10 -1.62 -7.85
N GLU A 29 -5.03 -2.56 -7.81
CA GLU A 29 -6.40 -2.34 -7.35
C GLU A 29 -6.44 -1.77 -5.92
N LEU A 30 -5.67 -2.34 -4.98
CA LEU A 30 -5.61 -1.87 -3.59
C LEU A 30 -4.97 -0.48 -3.47
N ASN A 31 -3.91 -0.22 -4.24
CA ASN A 31 -3.31 1.11 -4.31
C ASN A 31 -4.28 2.17 -4.85
N ASN A 32 -5.06 1.82 -5.86
CA ASN A 32 -6.10 2.68 -6.42
C ASN A 32 -7.22 2.90 -5.39
N ALA A 33 -7.64 1.86 -4.67
CA ALA A 33 -8.63 1.99 -3.60
C ALA A 33 -8.15 2.91 -2.47
N CYS A 34 -6.87 2.83 -2.07
CA CYS A 34 -6.26 3.77 -1.12
C CYS A 34 -6.24 5.19 -1.67
N THR A 35 -5.94 5.36 -2.97
CA THR A 35 -5.95 6.68 -3.62
C THR A 35 -7.35 7.31 -3.60
N GLU A 36 -8.39 6.53 -3.88
CA GLU A 36 -9.78 6.99 -3.82
C GLU A 36 -10.21 7.31 -2.39
N LEU A 37 -9.81 6.49 -1.40
CA LEU A 37 -10.07 6.78 0.01
C LEU A 37 -9.40 8.10 0.43
N ARG A 38 -8.13 8.31 0.07
CA ARG A 38 -7.40 9.55 0.31
C ARG A 38 -8.14 10.77 -0.25
N LYS A 39 -8.63 10.69 -1.50
CA LYS A 39 -9.40 11.78 -2.14
C LYS A 39 -10.70 12.09 -1.40
N ARG A 40 -11.33 11.09 -0.77
CA ARG A 40 -12.52 11.31 0.08
C ARG A 40 -12.18 12.02 1.38
N LEU A 41 -10.97 11.81 1.92
CA LEU A 41 -10.47 12.46 3.12
C LEU A 41 -9.98 13.89 2.87
N GLU A 42 -9.38 14.17 1.70
CA GLU A 42 -8.80 15.48 1.33
C GLU A 42 -9.67 16.71 1.68
N PRO A 43 -11.00 16.73 1.48
CA PRO A 43 -11.83 17.89 1.83
C PRO A 43 -11.99 18.12 3.33
N ARG A 44 -11.78 17.09 4.16
CA ARG A 44 -12.07 17.09 5.60
C ARG A 44 -10.80 16.98 6.45
N VAL A 45 -9.66 16.65 5.84
CA VAL A 45 -8.39 16.41 6.53
C VAL A 45 -7.34 17.39 6.02
N ASN A 46 -6.67 18.08 6.95
CA ASN A 46 -5.55 18.93 6.59
C ASN A 46 -4.25 18.12 6.45
N LEU A 47 -3.93 17.70 5.22
CA LEU A 47 -2.73 16.91 4.91
C LEU A 47 -1.41 17.57 5.29
N THR A 48 -1.38 18.89 5.50
CA THR A 48 -0.15 19.59 5.93
C THR A 48 0.30 19.18 7.34
N LEU A 49 -0.64 18.78 8.21
CA LEU A 49 -0.34 18.26 9.55
C LEU A 49 0.40 16.91 9.49
N TYR A 50 0.23 16.18 8.40
CA TYR A 50 0.79 14.85 8.18
C TYR A 50 2.03 14.87 7.28
N LYS A 51 2.60 16.05 7.03
CA LYS A 51 3.75 16.22 6.13
C LYS A 51 4.91 15.28 6.44
N ASN A 52 5.29 15.12 7.71
CA ASN A 52 6.41 14.26 8.09
C ASN A 52 6.14 12.77 7.79
N ALA A 53 4.89 12.32 7.94
CA ALA A 53 4.48 10.96 7.56
C ALA A 53 4.50 10.79 6.04
N ILE A 54 4.00 11.79 5.30
CA ILE A 54 4.02 11.82 3.83
C ILE A 54 5.45 11.80 3.30
N ASP A 55 6.35 12.60 3.87
CA ASP A 55 7.76 12.68 3.49
C ASP A 55 8.48 11.36 3.76
N TYR A 56 8.19 10.69 4.88
CA TYR A 56 8.70 9.35 5.15
C TYR A 56 8.27 8.36 4.08
N VAL A 57 6.97 8.30 3.76
CA VAL A 57 6.45 7.36 2.75
C VAL A 57 6.99 7.66 1.35
N ASN A 58 7.13 8.94 1.00
CA ASN A 58 7.65 9.36 -0.30
C ASN A 58 9.11 8.91 -0.55
N GLN A 59 9.90 8.58 0.49
CA GLN A 59 11.24 8.00 0.31
C GLN A 59 11.22 6.66 -0.44
N PHE A 60 10.08 5.96 -0.42
CA PHE A 60 9.89 4.66 -1.05
C PHE A 60 9.10 4.74 -2.37
N VAL A 61 8.64 5.93 -2.75
CA VAL A 61 7.89 6.17 -3.99
C VAL A 61 8.84 6.74 -5.03
N SER A 62 9.07 6.01 -6.11
CA SER A 62 10.04 6.43 -7.12
C SER A 62 9.47 7.52 -8.04
N HIS A 63 10.19 8.64 -8.18
CA HIS A 63 9.93 9.71 -9.16
C HIS A 63 8.54 10.38 -9.07
N THR A 64 7.76 10.11 -8.03
CA THR A 64 6.46 10.75 -7.76
C THR A 64 6.20 10.78 -6.24
N SER A 65 4.99 11.17 -5.84
CA SER A 65 4.54 11.12 -4.45
C SER A 65 3.42 10.10 -4.27
N ILE A 66 3.29 9.57 -3.05
CA ILE A 66 2.17 8.74 -2.61
C ILE A 66 0.81 9.41 -2.84
N LEU A 67 0.75 10.75 -2.79
CA LEU A 67 -0.46 11.52 -3.06
C LEU A 67 -0.83 11.55 -4.55
N ASN A 68 0.10 11.20 -5.43
CA ASN A 68 -0.07 11.27 -6.88
C ASN A 68 0.69 10.12 -7.56
N LEU A 69 0.25 8.88 -7.32
CA LEU A 69 0.82 7.71 -7.96
C LEU A 69 0.50 7.71 -9.46
N LYS A 70 1.55 7.86 -10.29
CA LYS A 70 1.44 7.91 -11.77
C LYS A 70 2.09 6.74 -12.49
N PHE A 71 3.05 6.08 -11.84
CA PHE A 71 3.86 5.05 -12.48
C PHE A 71 3.39 3.66 -12.09
N ILE A 72 3.22 2.79 -13.09
CA ILE A 72 2.80 1.40 -12.89
C ILE A 72 3.75 0.63 -11.95
N THR A 73 5.03 0.96 -12.00
CA THR A 73 6.06 0.39 -11.12
C THR A 73 5.84 0.73 -9.66
N ASN A 74 5.16 1.85 -9.35
CA ASN A 74 4.76 2.19 -7.99
C ASN A 74 3.37 1.62 -7.67
N THR A 75 2.40 1.69 -8.59
CA THR A 75 1.04 1.19 -8.33
C THR A 75 1.00 -0.32 -8.16
N GLN A 76 1.87 -1.07 -8.83
CA GLN A 76 2.00 -2.53 -8.68
C GLN A 76 3.01 -2.95 -7.60
N ASN A 77 3.58 -2.02 -6.85
CA ASN A 77 4.54 -2.34 -5.78
C ASN A 77 3.82 -2.57 -4.45
N LEU A 78 4.04 -3.75 -3.86
CA LEU A 78 3.47 -4.14 -2.58
C LEU A 78 3.90 -3.22 -1.44
N GLU A 79 5.17 -2.80 -1.41
CA GLU A 79 5.69 -1.90 -0.37
C GLU A 79 5.00 -0.54 -0.44
N VAL A 80 4.77 -0.04 -1.66
CA VAL A 80 4.02 1.21 -1.87
C VAL A 80 2.57 1.06 -1.39
N ALA A 81 1.91 -0.07 -1.68
CA ALA A 81 0.54 -0.34 -1.19
C ALA A 81 0.47 -0.39 0.35
N VAL A 82 1.42 -1.09 0.97
CA VAL A 82 1.54 -1.16 2.44
C VAL A 82 1.74 0.23 3.03
N LEU A 83 2.63 1.03 2.46
CA LEU A 83 2.91 2.39 2.93
C LEU A 83 1.75 3.36 2.68
N HIS A 84 0.99 3.18 1.60
CA HIS A 84 -0.21 3.97 1.33
C HIS A 84 -1.27 3.71 2.40
N ALA A 85 -1.56 2.43 2.69
CA ALA A 85 -2.51 2.05 3.72
C ALA A 85 -2.04 2.49 5.11
N LEU A 86 -0.73 2.40 5.39
CA LEU A 86 -0.12 2.87 6.63
C LEU A 86 -0.33 4.38 6.82
N LEU A 87 -0.07 5.18 5.78
CA LEU A 87 -0.28 6.62 5.83
C LEU A 87 -1.73 6.97 6.14
N LEU A 88 -2.67 6.32 5.46
CA LEU A 88 -4.11 6.54 5.71
C LEU A 88 -4.51 6.10 7.12
N SER A 89 -3.91 5.02 7.63
CA SER A 89 -4.18 4.53 8.99
C SER A 89 -3.72 5.56 10.01
N TYR A 90 -2.51 6.09 9.82
CA TYR A 90 -1.97 7.13 10.69
C TYR A 90 -2.78 8.42 10.63
N ILE A 91 -3.26 8.82 9.45
CA ILE A 91 -4.14 9.98 9.33
C ILE A 91 -5.42 9.75 10.14
N LEU A 92 -6.12 8.65 9.89
CA LEU A 92 -7.39 8.37 10.57
C LEU A 92 -7.24 8.23 12.09
N GLU A 93 -6.16 7.60 12.57
CA GLU A 93 -5.84 7.46 14.01
C GLU A 93 -5.60 8.80 14.73
N ASN A 94 -5.28 9.88 14.00
CA ASN A 94 -5.00 11.20 14.57
C ASN A 94 -6.14 12.21 14.32
N GLU A 95 -7.15 11.84 13.56
CA GLU A 95 -8.39 12.61 13.41
C GLU A 95 -9.42 12.14 14.44
N ASP A 96 -10.44 12.96 14.72
CA ASP A 96 -11.50 12.57 15.66
C ASP A 96 -12.29 11.35 15.12
N ASP A 97 -12.19 10.21 15.82
CA ASP A 97 -12.71 8.88 15.44
C ASP A 97 -14.17 8.89 14.90
N HIS A 98 -15.01 9.79 15.39
CA HIS A 98 -16.44 9.80 15.08
C HIS A 98 -16.73 10.31 13.66
N SER A 99 -15.80 11.02 13.03
CA SER A 99 -16.01 11.66 11.73
C SER A 99 -15.77 10.75 10.53
N PHE A 100 -15.08 9.61 10.73
CA PHE A 100 -14.51 8.78 9.66
C PHE A 100 -14.70 7.27 9.86
N GLU A 101 -15.68 6.82 10.65
CA GLU A 101 -15.92 5.39 10.89
C GLU A 101 -16.07 4.56 9.60
N TYR A 102 -16.70 5.14 8.56
CA TYR A 102 -16.89 4.45 7.29
C TYR A 102 -15.56 4.28 6.54
N GLU A 103 -14.77 5.35 6.49
CA GLU A 103 -13.44 5.36 5.89
C GLU A 103 -12.46 4.43 6.62
N ASP A 104 -12.51 4.38 7.95
CA ASP A 104 -11.71 3.45 8.74
C ASP A 104 -12.08 2.00 8.43
N ARG A 105 -13.37 1.64 8.41
CA ARG A 105 -13.80 0.28 8.04
C ARG A 105 -13.33 -0.13 6.65
N LEU A 106 -13.41 0.77 5.67
CA LEU A 106 -12.87 0.51 4.32
C LEU A 106 -11.36 0.28 4.37
N LEU A 107 -10.63 1.10 5.12
CA LEU A 107 -9.19 0.97 5.25
C LEU A 107 -8.78 -0.34 5.90
N GLN A 108 -9.46 -0.76 6.98
CA GLN A 108 -9.18 -2.03 7.65
C GLN A 108 -9.39 -3.22 6.70
N ASP A 109 -10.42 -3.19 5.85
CA ASP A 109 -10.62 -4.20 4.83
C ASP A 109 -9.46 -4.21 3.80
N TYR A 110 -9.01 -3.04 3.35
CA TYR A 110 -7.87 -2.95 2.42
C TYR A 110 -6.58 -3.46 3.06
N VAL A 111 -6.30 -3.10 4.32
CA VAL A 111 -5.14 -3.58 5.08
C VAL A 111 -5.18 -5.11 5.20
N GLN A 112 -6.34 -5.66 5.54
CA GLN A 112 -6.52 -7.11 5.63
C GLN A 112 -6.28 -7.79 4.28
N GLN A 113 -6.83 -7.24 3.19
CA GLN A 113 -6.58 -7.74 1.84
C GLN A 113 -5.08 -7.70 1.50
N ILE A 114 -4.38 -6.59 1.79
CA ILE A 114 -2.93 -6.47 1.59
C ILE A 114 -2.16 -7.56 2.36
N PHE A 115 -2.55 -7.84 3.60
CA PHE A 115 -1.91 -8.89 4.41
C PHE A 115 -2.10 -10.29 3.83
N THR A 116 -3.20 -10.53 3.11
CA THR A 116 -3.42 -11.83 2.43
C THR A 116 -2.63 -11.98 1.12
N LEU A 117 -2.09 -10.89 0.56
CA LEU A 117 -1.33 -10.96 -0.70
C LEU A 117 0.07 -11.54 -0.52
N ASN A 118 0.67 -11.36 0.65
CA ASN A 118 2.00 -11.85 0.95
C ASN A 118 2.20 -11.98 2.46
N ASP A 119 2.75 -13.11 2.91
CA ASP A 119 3.03 -13.38 4.33
C ASP A 119 3.90 -12.29 5.00
N HIS A 120 4.72 -11.59 4.22
CA HIS A 120 5.63 -10.55 4.72
C HIS A 120 4.97 -9.17 4.78
N ALA A 121 3.80 -8.97 4.17
CA ALA A 121 3.15 -7.65 4.09
C ALA A 121 2.80 -7.10 5.49
N ARG A 122 2.37 -7.97 6.41
CA ARG A 122 2.09 -7.58 7.80
C ARG A 122 3.35 -7.14 8.53
N THR A 123 4.43 -7.89 8.39
CA THR A 123 5.73 -7.55 8.98
C THR A 123 6.26 -6.24 8.42
N LEU A 124 6.12 -6.04 7.11
CA LEU A 124 6.50 -4.81 6.43
C LEU A 124 5.72 -3.61 6.99
N PHE A 125 4.40 -3.74 7.14
CA PHE A 125 3.54 -2.71 7.73
C PHE A 125 3.98 -2.32 9.14
N MET A 126 4.18 -3.31 10.02
CA MET A 126 4.57 -3.05 11.41
C MET A 126 5.96 -2.41 11.51
N ASN A 127 6.91 -2.85 10.68
CA ASN A 127 8.25 -2.29 10.61
C ASN A 127 8.23 -0.82 10.15
N HIS A 128 7.49 -0.51 9.09
CA HIS A 128 7.37 0.87 8.62
C HIS A 128 6.62 1.74 9.61
N ARG A 129 5.58 1.23 10.28
CA ARG A 129 4.89 1.99 11.33
C ARG A 129 5.86 2.44 12.42
N GLY A 130 6.67 1.53 12.97
CA GLY A 130 7.65 1.86 13.99
C GLY A 130 8.71 2.86 13.50
N LYS A 131 9.24 2.66 12.29
CA LYS A 131 10.23 3.56 11.67
C LYS A 131 9.66 4.95 11.38
N MET A 132 8.43 5.03 10.86
CA MET A 132 7.75 6.27 10.55
C MET A 132 7.54 7.10 11.82
N LEU A 133 7.00 6.50 12.88
CA LEU A 133 6.78 7.18 14.17
C LEU A 133 8.11 7.68 14.76
N THR A 134 9.17 6.86 14.69
CA THR A 134 10.52 7.27 15.13
C THR A 134 11.06 8.43 14.30
N SER A 135 10.84 8.42 12.98
CA SER A 135 11.27 9.49 12.07
C SER A 135 10.56 10.79 12.36
N ILE A 136 9.24 10.74 12.61
CA ILE A 136 8.43 11.91 12.96
C ILE A 136 8.93 12.54 14.26
N GLN A 137 9.15 11.73 15.31
CA GLN A 137 9.66 12.22 16.59
C GLN A 137 11.04 12.91 16.48
N LYS A 138 11.95 12.34 15.70
CA LYS A 138 13.30 12.92 15.48
C LYS A 138 13.27 14.26 14.75
N GLN A 139 12.25 14.53 13.94
CA GLN A 139 12.11 15.79 13.21
C GLN A 139 11.37 16.86 14.02
N SER A 140 10.69 16.46 15.10
CA SER A 140 10.02 17.37 16.04
C SER A 140 10.91 17.84 17.21
N THR A 141 12.15 17.35 17.28
CA THR A 141 13.17 17.75 18.27
C THR A 141 14.19 18.66 17.61
#